data_AF-A0A0B1Z841-F1
#
_entry.id   AF-A0A0B1Z841-F1
#
_cell.length_a   1.000
_cell.length_b   1.000
_cell.length_c   1.000
_cell.angle_alpha   90.00
_cell.angle_beta   90.00
_cell.angle_gamma   90.00
#
_symmetry.space_group_name_H-M   'P 1'
#
loop_
_entity.id
_entity.type
_entity.pdbx_description
1 polymer ?
#
loop_
_entity_poly.entity_id
_entity_poly.type
_entity_poly.pdbx_seq_one_letter_code
_entity_poly.pdbx_strand_id
1 'polypeptide(L)'
;MAAHTSNAVHNDADGEVRAAQALIECARQGSAKFIFISSQTAEATTPSVYGRTKWRIEQPVLAAGGTVIRPGQVYGGPEHGLFGLLSGLVRRSPLIPILIPAPCVQPIHVDDLAAAILAVAERDDIRAEILNVGAVQPIAFGRFLMSIATHRVRALRLPIPVPVALLRLLRRSLGQSLSTKLGLERIFSLILLPPMDTERSLQRLGLRLRPLAYGMHRSGHGRRRGLLREAAALLGYLLKRPPQINLVIRYTRALEHAGRTCPILHSRWLMRWPMLMALLDDAGILGKPDGQELAWRLQVALGIAEASPQGAQVFLGALPPRSLPVTVAALGLTLASALAWKVAALACRPFARQLLLGSEAHRGA
;
A
#
# COMPACT_ATOMS: atom_id res chain seq x y z
N MET A 1 20.91 -7.00 7.82
CA MET A 1 21.27 -5.60 8.11
C MET A 1 21.20 -4.81 6.81
N ALA A 2 20.66 -3.59 6.82
CA ALA A 2 20.65 -2.70 5.64
C ALA A 2 21.73 -1.63 5.82
N ALA A 3 22.66 -1.54 4.87
CA ALA A 3 23.72 -0.52 4.87
C ALA A 3 23.39 0.58 3.86
N HIS A 4 23.46 1.85 4.30
CA HIS A 4 23.22 3.01 3.46
C HIS A 4 24.51 3.84 3.35
N THR A 5 25.06 3.96 2.14
CA THR A 5 26.38 4.57 1.91
C THR A 5 26.32 6.07 1.62
N SER A 6 25.15 6.69 1.54
CA SER A 6 25.03 8.06 1.00
C SER A 6 25.40 9.20 1.96
N ASN A 7 25.69 8.93 3.23
CA ASN A 7 26.00 9.96 4.24
C ASN A 7 27.50 10.27 4.35
N ALA A 8 28.35 9.67 3.51
CA ALA A 8 29.77 10.02 3.48
C ALA A 8 29.94 11.41 2.84
N VAL A 9 30.62 12.30 3.57
CA VAL A 9 30.69 13.75 3.33
C VAL A 9 31.35 14.13 1.98
N HIS A 10 31.94 13.19 1.24
CA HIS A 10 32.39 13.35 -0.15
C HIS A 10 31.94 12.12 -0.98
N ASN A 11 30.81 12.22 -1.69
CA ASN A 11 30.34 11.17 -2.61
C ASN A 11 31.17 11.16 -3.89
N ASP A 12 32.38 10.63 -3.81
CA ASP A 12 33.13 10.18 -4.98
C ASP A 12 32.61 8.79 -5.41
N ALA A 13 32.39 8.62 -6.71
CA ALA A 13 31.89 7.38 -7.30
C ALA A 13 32.79 6.19 -6.94
N ASP A 14 34.10 6.40 -6.85
CA ASP A 14 35.05 5.35 -6.49
C ASP A 14 34.95 4.98 -5.00
N GLY A 15 34.57 5.93 -4.14
CA GLY A 15 34.29 5.69 -2.73
C GLY A 15 33.11 4.75 -2.52
N GLU A 16 32.00 4.96 -3.26
CA GLU A 16 30.84 4.05 -3.21
C GLU A 16 31.18 2.64 -3.69
N VAL A 17 32.00 2.52 -4.74
CA VAL A 17 32.46 1.22 -5.26
C VAL A 17 33.33 0.50 -4.22
N ARG A 18 34.31 1.18 -3.63
CA ARG A 18 35.17 0.61 -2.57
C ARG A 18 34.37 0.17 -1.35
N ALA A 19 33.40 0.99 -0.92
CA ALA A 19 32.53 0.65 0.21
C ALA A 19 31.68 -0.61 -0.09
N ALA A 20 31.15 -0.72 -1.32
CA ALA A 20 30.41 -1.91 -1.73
C ALA A 20 31.30 -3.15 -1.75
N GLN A 21 32.53 -3.05 -2.28
CA GLN A 21 33.51 -4.16 -2.27
C GLN A 21 33.83 -4.63 -0.85
N ALA A 22 34.05 -3.70 0.09
CA ALA A 22 34.28 -4.04 1.50
C ALA A 22 33.09 -4.77 2.11
N LEU A 23 31.86 -4.32 1.84
CA LEU A 23 30.64 -4.99 2.32
C LEU A 23 30.45 -6.39 1.72
N ILE A 24 30.79 -6.58 0.44
CA ILE A 24 30.78 -7.89 -0.22
C ILE A 24 31.75 -8.85 0.47
N GLU A 25 32.97 -8.40 0.75
CA GLU A 25 33.97 -9.23 1.43
C GLU A 25 33.54 -9.61 2.85
N CYS A 26 33.00 -8.66 3.62
CA CYS A 26 32.43 -8.95 4.94
C CYS A 26 31.28 -9.95 4.87
N ALA A 27 30.39 -9.83 3.88
CA ALA A 27 29.28 -10.78 3.69
C ALA A 27 29.80 -12.19 3.36
N ARG A 28 30.85 -12.29 2.53
CA ARG A 28 31.50 -13.55 2.22
C ARG A 28 32.12 -14.21 3.45
N GLN A 29 32.84 -13.44 4.27
CA GLN A 29 33.42 -13.92 5.53
C GLN A 29 32.36 -14.38 6.53
N GLY A 30 31.23 -13.68 6.58
CA GLY A 30 30.09 -14.04 7.42
C GLY A 30 29.14 -15.08 6.84
N SER A 31 29.44 -15.67 5.66
CA SER A 31 28.53 -16.57 4.93
C SER A 31 27.10 -16.01 4.75
N ALA A 32 26.99 -14.70 4.56
CA ALA A 32 25.72 -14.00 4.42
C ALA A 32 25.36 -13.77 2.95
N LYS A 33 24.08 -13.88 2.62
CA LYS A 33 23.57 -13.48 1.29
C LYS A 33 23.78 -11.97 1.10
N PHE A 34 24.32 -11.60 -0.06
CA PHE A 34 24.47 -10.21 -0.44
C PHE A 34 23.42 -9.81 -1.49
N ILE A 35 22.57 -8.84 -1.14
CA ILE A 35 21.54 -8.30 -2.03
C ILE A 35 21.84 -6.83 -2.26
N PHE A 36 22.09 -6.45 -3.51
CA PHE A 36 22.37 -5.07 -3.89
C PHE A 36 21.15 -4.41 -4.51
N ILE A 37 20.70 -3.30 -3.93
CA ILE A 37 19.65 -2.47 -4.53
C ILE A 37 20.30 -1.45 -5.46
N SER A 38 20.13 -1.72 -6.76
CA SER A 38 20.64 -0.91 -7.85
C SER A 38 19.57 0.08 -8.35
N SER A 39 19.58 0.40 -9.64
CA SER A 39 18.66 1.34 -10.29
C SER A 39 18.38 0.89 -11.71
N GLN A 40 17.19 1.20 -12.23
CA GLN A 40 16.86 1.10 -13.65
C GLN A 40 17.86 1.82 -14.58
N THR A 41 18.54 2.86 -14.07
CA THR A 41 19.55 3.63 -14.82
C THR A 41 20.94 2.99 -14.83
N ALA A 42 21.11 1.81 -14.24
CA ALA A 42 22.43 1.18 -14.11
C ALA A 42 22.91 0.61 -15.45
N GLU A 43 23.73 1.38 -16.14
CA GLU A 43 24.31 1.04 -17.43
C GLU A 43 25.70 1.68 -17.56
N ALA A 44 26.63 1.02 -18.27
CA ALA A 44 27.99 1.53 -18.45
C ALA A 44 28.03 2.87 -19.22
N THR A 45 27.14 3.02 -20.21
CA THR A 45 27.11 4.15 -21.16
C THR A 45 26.15 5.26 -20.75
N THR A 46 25.42 5.11 -19.64
CA THR A 46 24.45 6.13 -19.20
C THR A 46 25.15 7.46 -18.92
N PRO A 47 24.55 8.61 -19.29
CA PRO A 47 25.14 9.92 -19.01
C PRO A 47 25.20 10.24 -17.51
N SER A 48 24.39 9.59 -16.68
CA SER A 48 24.33 9.84 -15.24
C SER A 48 25.51 9.20 -14.49
N VAL A 49 26.22 9.98 -13.65
CA VAL A 49 27.27 9.44 -12.76
C VAL A 49 26.69 8.35 -11.87
N TYR A 50 25.52 8.60 -11.28
CA TYR A 50 24.80 7.65 -10.43
C TYR A 50 24.56 6.30 -11.11
N GLY A 51 24.08 6.30 -12.36
CA GLY A 51 23.84 5.06 -13.12
C GLY A 51 25.12 4.30 -13.39
N ARG A 52 26.20 4.99 -13.77
CA ARG A 52 27.52 4.36 -13.98
C ARG A 52 28.10 3.78 -12.69
N THR A 53 27.98 4.50 -11.57
CA THR A 53 28.44 4.00 -10.26
C THR A 53 27.66 2.75 -9.85
N LYS A 54 26.33 2.75 -9.98
CA LYS A 54 25.50 1.57 -9.71
C LYS A 54 25.91 0.39 -10.59
N TRP A 55 26.08 0.59 -11.89
CA TRP A 55 26.54 -0.45 -12.81
C TRP A 55 27.93 -1.01 -12.44
N ARG A 56 28.87 -0.15 -12.05
CA ARG A 56 30.21 -0.56 -11.58
C ARG A 56 30.16 -1.41 -10.32
N ILE A 57 29.19 -1.18 -9.43
CA ILE A 57 28.99 -1.98 -8.20
C ILE A 57 28.32 -3.33 -8.53
N GLU A 58 27.44 -3.39 -9.53
CA GLU A 58 26.79 -4.65 -9.90
C GLU A 58 27.79 -5.73 -10.33
N GLN A 59 28.87 -5.36 -11.01
CA GLN A 59 29.86 -6.32 -11.50
C GLN A 59 30.50 -7.15 -10.37
N PRO A 60 31.13 -6.55 -9.34
CA PRO A 60 31.68 -7.31 -8.21
C PRO A 60 30.60 -8.02 -7.38
N VAL A 61 29.38 -7.48 -7.30
CA VAL A 61 28.28 -8.17 -6.60
C VAL A 61 27.95 -9.51 -7.25
N LEU A 62 27.76 -9.49 -8.58
CA LEU A 62 27.45 -10.69 -9.35
C LEU A 62 28.61 -11.68 -9.33
N ALA A 63 29.85 -11.19 -9.46
CA ALA A 63 31.05 -12.03 -9.39
C ALA A 63 31.20 -12.74 -8.02
N ALA A 64 30.76 -12.10 -6.94
CA ALA A 64 30.73 -12.70 -5.60
C ALA A 64 29.50 -13.59 -5.34
N GLY A 65 28.66 -13.84 -6.36
CA GLY A 65 27.44 -14.65 -6.23
C GLY A 65 26.26 -13.93 -5.59
N GLY A 66 26.36 -12.63 -5.34
CA GLY A 66 25.26 -11.80 -4.82
C GLY A 66 24.19 -11.53 -5.87
N THR A 67 23.02 -11.09 -5.40
CA THR A 67 21.86 -10.80 -6.27
C THR A 67 21.66 -9.29 -6.40
N VAL A 68 21.39 -8.82 -7.61
CA VAL A 68 21.12 -7.41 -7.90
C VAL A 68 19.63 -7.22 -8.14
N ILE A 69 19.02 -6.23 -7.48
CA ILE A 69 17.65 -5.82 -7.73
C ILE A 69 17.67 -4.42 -8.33
N ARG A 70 17.13 -4.26 -9.55
CA ARG A 70 16.93 -2.97 -10.23
C ARG A 70 15.47 -2.56 -10.11
N PRO A 71 15.10 -1.72 -9.13
CA PRO A 71 13.75 -1.21 -9.05
C PRO A 71 13.49 -0.15 -10.13
N GLY A 72 12.25 -0.12 -10.61
CA GLY A 72 11.73 1.01 -11.36
C GLY A 72 11.37 2.19 -10.45
N GLN A 73 10.36 2.96 -10.80
CA GLN A 73 9.94 4.12 -10.01
C GLN A 73 9.27 3.67 -8.70
N VAL A 74 10.02 3.66 -7.60
CA VAL A 74 9.47 3.34 -6.27
C VAL A 74 8.46 4.40 -5.85
N TYR A 75 7.29 3.98 -5.35
CA TYR A 75 6.23 4.84 -4.84
C TYR A 75 5.52 4.23 -3.63
N GLY A 76 4.70 5.04 -2.95
CA GLY A 76 3.95 4.62 -1.76
C GLY A 76 4.70 4.90 -0.46
N GLY A 77 4.08 4.55 0.67
CA GLY A 77 4.64 4.85 2.00
C GLY A 77 4.78 6.35 2.29
N PRO A 78 5.71 6.74 3.18
CA PRO A 78 6.09 8.14 3.42
C PRO A 78 6.64 8.86 2.17
N GLU A 79 6.44 10.17 2.08
CA GLU A 79 6.86 11.00 0.94
C GLU A 79 8.37 11.30 1.00
N HIS A 80 9.20 10.32 0.59
CA HIS A 80 10.66 10.44 0.53
C HIS A 80 11.19 10.32 -0.90
N GLY A 81 12.47 10.71 -1.08
CA GLY A 81 13.17 10.59 -2.34
C GLY A 81 12.42 11.21 -3.52
N LEU A 82 12.42 10.53 -4.65
CA LEU A 82 11.78 11.00 -5.87
C LEU A 82 10.24 11.02 -5.76
N PHE A 83 9.64 10.04 -5.09
CA PHE A 83 8.19 10.04 -4.88
C PHE A 83 7.72 11.24 -4.04
N GLY A 84 8.48 11.62 -3.01
CA GLY A 84 8.22 12.82 -2.23
C GLY A 84 8.35 14.11 -3.03
N LEU A 85 9.39 14.22 -3.89
CA LEU A 85 9.56 15.35 -4.80
C LEU A 85 8.38 15.48 -5.78
N LEU A 86 7.96 14.38 -6.42
CA LEU A 86 6.83 14.37 -7.35
C LEU A 86 5.50 14.68 -6.64
N SER A 87 5.31 14.13 -5.43
CA SER A 87 4.14 14.45 -4.60
C SER A 87 4.11 15.93 -4.20
N GLY A 88 5.26 16.52 -3.87
CA GLY A 88 5.41 17.94 -3.59
C GLY A 88 5.10 18.81 -4.82
N LEU A 89 5.62 18.44 -5.99
CA LEU A 89 5.34 19.13 -7.26
C LEU A 89 3.84 19.15 -7.55
N VAL A 90 3.20 17.98 -7.51
CA VAL A 90 1.75 17.82 -7.72
C VAL A 90 0.94 18.55 -6.64
N ARG A 91 1.45 18.70 -5.42
CA ARG A 91 0.78 19.42 -4.34
C ARG A 91 0.82 20.94 -4.52
N ARG A 92 1.91 21.50 -5.05
CA ARG A 92 2.08 22.95 -5.21
C ARG A 92 1.51 23.48 -6.52
N SER A 93 1.52 22.68 -7.58
CA SER A 93 1.06 23.15 -8.90
C SER A 93 -0.40 22.78 -9.16
N PRO A 94 -1.26 23.72 -9.59
CA PRO A 94 -2.59 23.40 -10.12
C PRO A 94 -2.54 22.74 -11.51
N LEU A 95 -1.42 22.90 -12.21
CA LEU A 95 -1.18 22.43 -13.56
C LEU A 95 -0.14 21.31 -13.54
N ILE A 96 -0.41 20.18 -14.19
CA ILE A 96 0.57 19.09 -14.30
C ILE A 96 1.09 19.04 -15.74
N PRO A 97 2.41 19.15 -15.94
CA PRO A 97 3.00 19.02 -17.26
C PRO A 97 2.88 17.57 -17.75
N ILE A 98 2.18 17.39 -18.87
CA ILE A 98 2.19 16.15 -19.65
C ILE A 98 3.18 16.35 -20.79
N LEU A 99 4.30 15.64 -20.68
CA LEU A 99 5.41 15.77 -21.62
C LEU A 99 5.07 15.13 -22.98
N ILE A 100 5.52 15.78 -24.06
CA ILE A 100 5.35 15.29 -25.43
C ILE A 100 6.73 15.23 -26.13
N PRO A 101 7.20 14.05 -26.58
CA PRO A 101 6.56 12.73 -26.45
C PRO A 101 6.49 12.28 -24.97
N ALA A 102 5.51 11.43 -24.67
CA ALA A 102 5.24 10.99 -23.29
C ALA A 102 6.30 9.99 -22.82
N PRO A 103 7.15 10.35 -21.84
CA PRO A 103 8.07 9.39 -21.26
C PRO A 103 7.29 8.38 -20.43
N CYS A 104 7.82 7.16 -20.36
CA CYS A 104 7.22 6.09 -19.59
C CYS A 104 8.04 5.77 -18.34
N VAL A 105 7.35 5.29 -17.31
CA VAL A 105 7.95 4.80 -16.07
C VAL A 105 7.34 3.44 -15.72
N GLN A 106 8.11 2.58 -15.07
CA GLN A 106 7.61 1.30 -14.53
C GLN A 106 7.56 1.42 -13.00
N PRO A 107 6.42 1.81 -12.42
CA PRO A 107 6.32 2.01 -10.99
C PRO A 107 6.35 0.67 -10.21
N ILE A 108 6.88 0.70 -9.00
CA ILE A 108 6.79 -0.40 -8.03
C ILE A 108 6.45 0.15 -6.65
N HIS A 109 5.49 -0.47 -5.96
CA HIS A 109 5.15 -0.06 -4.61
C HIS A 109 6.27 -0.44 -3.64
N VAL A 110 6.55 0.41 -2.64
CA VAL A 110 7.61 0.18 -1.65
C VAL A 110 7.50 -1.18 -0.95
N ASP A 111 6.30 -1.62 -0.60
CA ASP A 111 6.11 -2.95 0.03
C ASP A 111 6.22 -4.11 -0.96
N ASP A 112 5.92 -3.89 -2.25
CA ASP A 112 6.09 -4.94 -3.25
C ASP A 112 7.57 -5.10 -3.59
N LEU A 113 8.34 -4.00 -3.54
CA LEU A 113 9.80 -4.03 -3.57
C LEU A 113 10.36 -4.72 -2.30
N ALA A 114 9.80 -4.45 -1.13
CA ALA A 114 10.20 -5.16 0.09
C ALA A 114 9.91 -6.67 0.00
N ALA A 115 8.75 -7.06 -0.56
CA ALA A 115 8.42 -8.45 -0.83
C ALA A 115 9.41 -9.10 -1.81
N ALA A 116 9.85 -8.38 -2.85
CA ALA A 116 10.91 -8.84 -3.75
C ALA A 116 12.23 -9.08 -3.00
N ILE A 117 12.65 -8.14 -2.15
CA ILE A 117 13.88 -8.29 -1.35
C ILE A 117 13.78 -9.49 -0.41
N LEU A 118 12.63 -9.67 0.26
CA LEU A 118 12.39 -10.82 1.15
C LEU A 118 12.41 -12.14 0.39
N ALA A 119 11.75 -12.22 -0.77
CA ALA A 119 11.76 -13.42 -1.61
C ALA A 119 13.19 -13.83 -2.02
N VAL A 120 14.05 -12.86 -2.35
CA VAL A 120 15.48 -13.12 -2.62
C VAL A 120 16.24 -13.56 -1.36
N ALA A 121 15.95 -12.97 -0.21
CA ALA A 121 16.60 -13.32 1.04
C ALA A 121 16.26 -14.76 1.49
N GLU A 122 15.00 -15.15 1.37
CA GLU A 122 14.47 -16.44 1.84
C GLU A 122 14.79 -17.60 0.90
N ARG A 123 14.92 -17.34 -0.40
CA ARG A 123 15.14 -18.40 -1.41
C ARG A 123 16.60 -18.59 -1.76
N ASP A 124 17.06 -19.82 -1.78
CA ASP A 124 18.46 -20.16 -2.12
C ASP A 124 18.71 -20.32 -3.61
N ASP A 125 17.66 -20.53 -4.41
CA ASP A 125 17.77 -20.74 -5.85
C ASP A 125 18.02 -19.44 -6.65
N ILE A 126 17.95 -18.28 -5.99
CA ILE A 126 18.15 -16.95 -6.59
C ILE A 126 19.52 -16.43 -6.18
N ARG A 127 20.51 -16.55 -7.08
CA ARG A 127 21.89 -16.09 -6.84
C ARG A 127 22.51 -15.62 -8.16
N ALA A 128 23.48 -14.72 -8.07
CA ALA A 128 24.27 -14.23 -9.21
C ALA A 128 23.43 -13.71 -10.40
N GLU A 129 22.24 -13.16 -10.15
CA GLU A 129 21.34 -12.66 -11.19
C GLU A 129 20.88 -11.21 -10.96
N ILE A 130 20.46 -10.56 -12.04
CA ILE A 130 19.86 -9.21 -12.03
C ILE A 130 18.35 -9.36 -12.16
N LEU A 131 17.61 -8.85 -11.18
CA LEU A 131 16.15 -8.86 -11.15
C LEU A 131 15.62 -7.44 -11.35
N ASN A 132 14.93 -7.20 -12.47
CA ASN A 132 14.28 -5.92 -12.71
C ASN A 132 12.86 -5.96 -12.13
N VAL A 133 12.55 -5.06 -11.20
CA VAL A 133 11.27 -5.09 -10.49
C VAL A 133 10.52 -3.77 -10.70
N GLY A 134 9.35 -3.87 -11.32
CA GLY A 134 8.57 -2.73 -11.81
C GLY A 134 7.29 -3.21 -12.48
N ALA A 135 6.37 -2.29 -12.74
CA ALA A 135 5.19 -2.60 -13.53
C ALA A 135 5.57 -3.26 -14.87
N VAL A 136 4.93 -4.39 -15.18
CA VAL A 136 5.14 -5.14 -16.43
C VAL A 136 4.96 -4.24 -17.64
N GLN A 137 3.85 -3.49 -17.65
CA GLN A 137 3.59 -2.50 -18.68
C GLN A 137 4.06 -1.11 -18.21
N PRO A 138 4.97 -0.47 -18.96
CA PRO A 138 5.33 0.92 -18.69
C PRO A 138 4.10 1.83 -18.77
N ILE A 139 4.00 2.80 -17.88
CA ILE A 139 2.93 3.80 -17.89
C ILE A 139 3.48 5.18 -18.22
N ALA A 140 2.70 6.00 -18.91
CA ALA A 140 3.08 7.39 -19.15
C ALA A 140 3.31 8.14 -17.83
N PHE A 141 4.40 8.90 -17.76
CA PHE A 141 4.76 9.70 -16.59
C PHE A 141 3.66 10.69 -16.20
N GLY A 142 2.99 11.30 -17.18
CA GLY A 142 1.83 12.16 -16.93
C GLY A 142 0.68 11.41 -16.24
N ARG A 143 0.43 10.14 -16.62
CA ARG A 143 -0.56 9.27 -15.95
C ARG A 143 -0.14 8.96 -14.52
N PHE A 144 1.15 8.74 -14.26
CA PHE A 144 1.67 8.58 -12.91
C PHE A 144 1.45 9.83 -12.04
N LEU A 145 1.75 11.03 -12.56
CA LEU A 145 1.49 12.30 -11.86
C LEU A 145 0.00 12.53 -11.60
N MET A 146 -0.87 12.22 -12.57
CA MET A 146 -2.33 12.28 -12.39
C MET A 146 -2.83 11.30 -11.31
N SER A 147 -2.22 10.13 -11.21
CA SER A 147 -2.52 9.17 -10.15
C SER A 147 -2.13 9.71 -8.77
N ILE A 148 -0.99 10.41 -8.66
CA ILE A 148 -0.60 11.13 -7.43
C ILE A 148 -1.63 12.21 -7.10
N ALA A 149 -2.03 13.03 -8.08
CA ALA A 149 -3.01 14.10 -7.89
C ALA A 149 -4.34 13.57 -7.34
N THR A 150 -4.85 12.51 -7.96
CA THR A 150 -6.16 11.94 -7.65
C THR A 150 -6.16 11.19 -6.31
N HIS A 151 -5.16 10.32 -6.08
CA HIS A 151 -5.21 9.35 -4.97
C HIS A 151 -4.38 9.75 -3.74
N ARG A 152 -3.28 10.49 -3.93
CA ARG A 152 -2.36 10.92 -2.86
C ARG A 152 -2.67 12.32 -2.35
N VAL A 153 -2.78 13.28 -3.27
CA VAL A 153 -3.03 14.70 -2.94
C VAL A 153 -4.54 14.97 -2.81
N ARG A 154 -5.38 14.25 -3.56
CA ARG A 154 -6.83 14.43 -3.66
C ARG A 154 -7.22 15.83 -4.14
N ALA A 155 -6.52 16.29 -5.18
CA ALA A 155 -6.79 17.57 -5.82
C ALA A 155 -7.05 17.36 -7.31
N LEU A 156 -7.98 18.15 -7.86
CA LEU A 156 -8.17 18.26 -9.30
C LEU A 156 -7.01 19.06 -9.87
N ARG A 157 -6.31 18.49 -10.85
CA ARG A 157 -5.16 19.10 -11.52
C ARG A 157 -5.39 19.09 -13.01
N LEU A 158 -5.13 20.21 -13.66
CA LEU A 158 -5.32 20.33 -15.10
C LEU A 158 -4.06 19.82 -15.82
N PRO A 159 -4.19 18.84 -16.73
CA PRO A 159 -3.09 18.42 -17.57
C PRO A 159 -2.76 19.50 -18.60
N ILE A 160 -1.49 19.88 -18.72
CA ILE A 160 -1.02 20.78 -19.77
C ILE A 160 0.02 20.06 -20.63
N PRO A 161 -0.18 19.98 -21.96
CA PRO A 161 0.83 19.42 -22.86
C PRO A 161 2.07 20.33 -22.89
N VAL A 162 3.24 19.75 -22.66
CA VAL A 162 4.52 20.46 -22.71
C VAL A 162 5.48 19.71 -23.63
N PRO A 163 5.85 20.30 -24.78
CA PRO A 163 6.87 19.72 -25.65
C PRO A 163 8.21 19.58 -24.92
N VAL A 164 8.83 18.39 -24.99
CA VAL A 164 10.13 18.12 -24.35
C VAL A 164 11.23 19.06 -24.89
N ALA A 165 11.11 19.53 -26.13
CA ALA A 165 12.00 20.52 -26.72
C ALA A 165 12.04 21.85 -25.93
N LEU A 166 10.88 22.33 -25.48
CA LEU A 166 10.78 23.57 -24.70
C LEU A 166 11.51 23.44 -23.36
N LEU A 167 11.36 22.27 -22.71
CA LEU A 167 12.05 21.96 -21.47
C LEU A 167 13.57 21.85 -21.65
N ARG A 168 14.05 21.28 -22.76
CA ARG A 168 15.48 21.26 -23.10
C ARG A 168 16.05 22.66 -23.30
N LEU A 169 15.27 23.56 -23.91
CA LEU A 169 15.64 24.96 -24.10
C LEU A 169 15.72 25.70 -22.75
N LEU A 170 14.70 25.55 -21.91
CA LEU A 170 14.65 26.10 -20.55
C LEU A 170 15.84 25.64 -19.71
N ARG A 171 16.24 24.36 -19.81
CA ARG A 171 17.43 23.84 -19.11
C ARG A 171 18.71 24.56 -19.54
N ARG A 172 18.88 24.84 -20.84
CA ARG A 172 20.05 25.57 -21.35
C ARG A 172 20.06 27.02 -20.84
N SER A 173 18.89 27.65 -20.71
CA SER A 173 18.75 29.04 -20.28
C SER A 173 18.85 29.25 -18.76
N LEU A 174 18.27 28.37 -17.95
CA LEU A 174 18.23 28.48 -16.47
C LEU A 174 19.57 28.16 -15.77
N GLY A 175 20.55 27.61 -16.50
CA GLY A 175 21.84 27.20 -15.94
C GLY A 175 21.77 25.94 -15.08
N GLN A 176 22.87 25.18 -15.04
CA GLN A 176 22.93 23.85 -14.41
C GLN A 176 22.79 23.88 -12.87
N SER A 177 23.10 25.02 -12.25
CA SER A 177 23.02 25.24 -10.79
C SER A 177 21.60 25.45 -10.27
N LEU A 178 20.73 26.12 -11.03
CA LEU A 178 19.33 26.33 -10.64
C LEU A 178 18.47 25.08 -10.92
N SER A 179 18.78 24.37 -12.01
CA SER A 179 18.14 23.09 -12.37
C SER A 179 18.32 22.01 -11.29
N THR A 180 19.54 21.90 -10.73
CA THR A 180 19.83 20.98 -9.62
C THR A 180 19.11 21.38 -8.33
N LYS A 181 19.08 22.69 -7.98
CA LYS A 181 18.34 23.20 -6.81
C LYS A 181 16.83 22.94 -6.89
N LEU A 182 16.25 22.99 -8.09
CA LEU A 182 14.83 22.72 -8.34
C LEU A 182 14.51 21.21 -8.48
N GLY A 183 15.51 20.33 -8.42
CA GLY A 183 15.33 18.88 -8.55
C GLY A 183 14.95 18.42 -9.96
N LEU A 184 15.09 19.29 -10.96
CA LEU A 184 14.68 19.04 -12.34
C LEU A 184 15.52 17.93 -12.98
N GLU A 185 16.81 17.82 -12.65
CA GLU A 185 17.69 16.76 -13.17
C GLU A 185 17.16 15.34 -12.86
N ARG A 186 16.56 15.13 -11.67
CA ARG A 186 15.96 13.84 -11.30
C ARG A 186 14.65 13.54 -12.04
N ILE A 187 13.91 14.59 -12.42
CA ILE A 187 12.72 14.46 -13.24
C ILE A 187 13.13 14.18 -14.68
N PHE A 188 14.13 14.89 -15.20
CA PHE A 188 14.67 14.68 -16.54
C PHE A 188 15.29 13.29 -16.72
N SER A 189 15.93 12.73 -15.70
CA SER A 189 16.43 11.35 -15.77
C SER A 189 15.31 10.32 -15.93
N LEU A 190 14.08 10.60 -15.48
CA LEU A 190 12.92 9.73 -15.73
C LEU A 190 12.44 9.77 -17.19
N ILE A 191 12.74 10.85 -17.92
CA ILE A 191 12.20 11.09 -19.26
C ILE A 191 12.86 10.19 -20.32
N LEU A 192 14.02 9.61 -20.01
CA LEU A 192 14.85 8.83 -20.92
C LEU A 192 15.09 7.39 -20.43
N LEU A 193 14.26 6.87 -19.52
CA LEU A 193 14.48 5.52 -19.01
C LEU A 193 14.10 4.48 -20.06
N PRO A 194 15.01 3.55 -20.41
CA PRO A 194 14.64 2.40 -21.23
C PRO A 194 13.67 1.50 -20.44
N PRO A 195 12.68 0.88 -21.08
CA PRO A 195 11.84 -0.11 -20.44
C PRO A 195 12.70 -1.32 -20.03
N MET A 196 12.47 -1.84 -18.83
CA MET A 196 13.10 -3.05 -18.33
C MET A 196 12.21 -4.27 -18.56
N ASP A 197 12.83 -5.41 -18.84
CA ASP A 197 12.16 -6.71 -18.78
C ASP A 197 11.90 -7.07 -17.31
N THR A 198 10.67 -6.80 -16.86
CA THR A 198 10.23 -7.00 -15.48
C THR A 198 9.37 -8.25 -15.32
N GLU A 199 8.73 -8.73 -16.40
CA GLU A 199 7.81 -9.86 -16.33
C GLU A 199 8.54 -11.14 -15.92
N ARG A 200 9.69 -11.42 -16.55
CA ARG A 200 10.51 -12.57 -16.22
C ARG A 200 10.97 -12.57 -14.77
N SER A 201 11.43 -11.43 -14.26
CA SER A 201 11.89 -11.30 -12.88
C SER A 201 10.74 -11.45 -11.87
N LEU A 202 9.56 -10.90 -12.16
CA LEU A 202 8.39 -11.05 -11.29
C LEU A 202 7.89 -12.50 -11.25
N GLN A 203 7.87 -13.19 -12.40
CA GLN A 203 7.56 -14.62 -12.46
C GLN A 203 8.59 -15.45 -11.69
N ARG A 204 9.89 -15.15 -11.84
CA ARG A 204 10.98 -15.80 -11.09
C ARG A 204 10.78 -15.66 -9.58
N LEU A 205 10.32 -14.49 -9.13
CA LEU A 205 10.04 -14.18 -7.72
C LEU A 205 8.68 -14.69 -7.23
N GLY A 206 7.78 -15.10 -8.12
CA GLY A 206 6.41 -15.48 -7.78
C GLY A 206 5.56 -14.28 -7.32
N LEU A 207 5.89 -13.06 -7.75
CA LEU A 207 5.26 -11.84 -7.25
C LEU A 207 4.24 -11.27 -8.21
N ARG A 208 3.09 -10.89 -7.66
CA ARG A 208 2.06 -10.11 -8.35
C ARG A 208 1.97 -8.72 -7.76
N LEU A 209 2.35 -7.71 -8.55
CA LEU A 209 2.38 -6.32 -8.09
C LEU A 209 0.97 -5.76 -7.84
N ARG A 210 0.87 -4.88 -6.84
CA ARG A 210 -0.37 -4.19 -6.51
C ARG A 210 -0.78 -3.18 -7.59
N PRO A 211 -2.08 -2.92 -7.76
CA PRO A 211 -2.54 -1.83 -8.63
C PRO A 211 -2.02 -0.45 -8.17
N LEU A 212 -1.64 0.40 -9.13
CA LEU A 212 -1.06 1.73 -8.88
C LEU A 212 -1.85 2.56 -7.87
N ALA A 213 -3.18 2.64 -8.05
CA ALA A 213 -4.06 3.46 -7.22
C ALA A 213 -4.04 3.05 -5.73
N TYR A 214 -3.81 1.78 -5.43
CA TYR A 214 -3.83 1.25 -4.07
C TYR A 214 -2.68 1.83 -3.24
N GLY A 215 -1.48 1.85 -3.81
CA GLY A 215 -0.25 2.36 -3.19
C GLY A 215 -0.17 3.88 -3.07
N MET A 216 -1.04 4.61 -3.77
CA MET A 216 -1.06 6.07 -3.80
C MET A 216 -1.80 6.69 -2.61
N HIS A 217 -2.48 5.91 -1.78
CA HIS A 217 -3.13 6.44 -0.59
C HIS A 217 -2.11 6.86 0.47
N ARG A 218 -2.39 7.93 1.23
CA ARG A 218 -1.53 8.37 2.37
C ARG A 218 -1.30 7.28 3.41
N SER A 219 -2.25 6.35 3.57
CA SER A 219 -2.13 5.18 4.43
C SER A 219 -1.33 4.02 3.81
N GLY A 220 -0.65 4.23 2.68
CA GLY A 220 0.11 3.23 1.93
C GLY A 220 -0.77 2.26 1.16
N HIS A 221 -1.54 1.43 1.86
CA HIS A 221 -2.23 0.26 1.30
C HIS A 221 -3.74 0.40 1.21
N GLY A 222 -4.34 1.58 1.37
CA GLY A 222 -5.80 1.68 1.60
C GLY A 222 -6.33 0.85 2.80
N ARG A 223 -5.47 0.20 3.59
CA ARG A 223 -5.76 -0.63 4.77
C ARG A 223 -6.62 0.15 5.74
N ARG A 224 -6.23 1.39 6.02
CA ARG A 224 -7.00 2.31 6.86
C ARG A 224 -8.42 2.55 6.33
N ARG A 225 -8.61 2.62 5.00
CA ARG A 225 -9.96 2.73 4.40
C ARG A 225 -10.75 1.43 4.55
N GLY A 226 -10.08 0.28 4.43
CA GLY A 226 -10.65 -1.03 4.75
C GLY A 226 -11.10 -1.10 6.21
N LEU A 227 -10.23 -0.71 7.14
CA LEU A 227 -10.52 -0.63 8.58
C LEU A 227 -11.68 0.32 8.89
N LEU A 228 -11.75 1.49 8.23
CA LEU A 228 -12.87 2.43 8.41
C LEU A 228 -14.21 1.82 7.95
N ARG A 229 -14.20 1.03 6.86
CA ARG A 229 -15.40 0.33 6.37
C ARG A 229 -15.80 -0.84 7.26
N GLU A 230 -14.82 -1.60 7.74
CA GLU A 230 -15.02 -2.65 8.73
C GLU A 230 -15.60 -2.07 10.03
N ALA A 231 -15.01 -0.99 10.53
CA ALA A 231 -15.50 -0.26 11.70
C ALA A 231 -16.95 0.18 11.52
N ALA A 232 -17.28 0.73 10.36
CA ALA A 232 -18.65 1.15 10.06
C ALA A 232 -19.64 -0.02 10.04
N ALA A 233 -19.22 -1.19 9.54
CA ALA A 233 -20.03 -2.40 9.53
C ALA A 233 -20.21 -2.98 10.94
N LEU A 234 -19.13 -3.16 11.71
CA LEU A 234 -19.20 -3.74 13.06
C LEU A 234 -19.95 -2.82 14.03
N LEU A 235 -19.63 -1.52 14.05
CA LEU A 235 -20.33 -0.56 14.90
C LEU A 235 -21.78 -0.37 14.43
N GLY A 236 -22.04 -0.40 13.12
CA GLY A 236 -23.41 -0.32 12.59
C GLY A 236 -24.26 -1.54 12.97
N TYR A 237 -23.65 -2.73 13.03
CA TYR A 237 -24.29 -3.95 13.51
C TYR A 237 -24.66 -3.87 15.00
N LEU A 238 -23.75 -3.37 15.83
CA LEU A 238 -23.94 -3.26 17.27
C LEU A 238 -24.94 -2.15 17.65
N LEU A 239 -24.81 -0.96 17.03
CA LEU A 239 -25.65 0.20 17.31
C LEU A 239 -27.02 0.14 16.61
N LYS A 240 -27.24 -0.84 15.72
CA LYS A 240 -28.45 -0.99 14.89
C LYS A 240 -28.79 0.24 14.03
N ARG A 241 -27.82 1.15 13.87
CA ARG A 241 -27.93 2.46 13.21
C ARG A 241 -26.55 2.85 12.65
N PRO A 242 -26.46 3.75 11.65
CA PRO A 242 -25.17 4.20 11.15
C PRO A 242 -24.33 4.84 12.29
N PRO A 243 -23.08 4.41 12.49
CA PRO A 243 -22.25 4.91 13.58
C PRO A 243 -21.77 6.34 13.30
N GLN A 244 -21.60 7.12 14.35
CA GLN A 244 -20.94 8.42 14.25
C GLN A 244 -19.48 8.27 13.80
N ILE A 245 -19.00 9.23 13.01
CA ILE A 245 -17.65 9.20 12.43
C ILE A 245 -16.55 9.12 13.50
N ASN A 246 -16.77 9.69 14.68
CA ASN A 246 -15.83 9.66 15.79
C ASN A 246 -15.64 8.24 16.36
N LEU A 247 -16.70 7.42 16.42
CA LEU A 247 -16.61 6.04 16.88
C LEU A 247 -15.86 5.17 15.88
N VAL A 248 -16.13 5.37 14.59
CA VAL A 248 -15.39 4.74 13.49
C VAL A 248 -13.90 5.07 13.58
N ILE A 249 -13.54 6.34 13.80
CA ILE A 249 -12.14 6.75 13.96
C ILE A 249 -11.51 6.12 15.21
N ARG A 250 -12.19 6.15 16.37
CA ARG A 250 -11.69 5.54 17.62
C ARG A 250 -11.39 4.06 17.45
N TYR A 251 -12.29 3.32 16.80
CA TYR A 251 -12.09 1.90 16.49
C TYR A 251 -10.86 1.68 15.62
N THR A 252 -10.74 2.45 14.53
CA THR A 252 -9.56 2.30 13.66
C THR A 252 -8.24 2.61 14.36
N ARG A 253 -8.22 3.61 15.25
CA ARG A 253 -7.03 3.93 16.06
C ARG A 253 -6.71 2.81 17.04
N ALA A 254 -7.71 2.20 17.68
CA ALA A 254 -7.49 1.07 18.59
C ALA A 254 -6.82 -0.11 17.88
N LEU A 255 -7.29 -0.44 16.66
CA LEU A 255 -6.65 -1.47 15.83
C LEU A 255 -5.23 -1.10 15.39
N GLU A 256 -4.99 0.16 15.03
CA GLU A 256 -3.67 0.67 14.68
C GLU A 256 -2.70 0.53 15.87
N HIS A 257 -3.13 0.84 17.10
CA HIS A 257 -2.32 0.67 18.31
C HIS A 257 -2.06 -0.80 18.67
N ALA A 258 -3.00 -1.69 18.38
CA ALA A 258 -2.84 -3.12 18.56
C ALA A 258 -2.01 -3.81 17.45
N GLY A 259 -1.50 -3.06 16.47
CA GLY A 259 -0.77 -3.60 15.32
C GLY A 259 -1.66 -4.35 14.30
N ARG A 260 -2.97 -4.40 14.51
CA ARG A 260 -3.95 -5.15 13.69
C ARG A 260 -4.46 -4.32 12.51
N THR A 261 -3.54 -3.94 11.63
CA THR A 261 -3.81 -2.95 10.56
C THR A 261 -4.51 -3.51 9.32
N CYS A 262 -4.62 -4.83 9.18
CA CYS A 262 -5.33 -5.46 8.07
C CYS A 262 -6.81 -5.64 8.43
N PRO A 263 -7.76 -5.23 7.55
CA PRO A 263 -9.16 -5.58 7.72
C PRO A 263 -9.34 -7.10 7.56
N ILE A 264 -10.32 -7.66 8.26
CA ILE A 264 -10.78 -9.03 8.10
C ILE A 264 -12.07 -9.09 7.26
N LEU A 265 -12.89 -8.03 7.31
CA LEU A 265 -14.13 -7.96 6.54
C LEU A 265 -13.89 -7.37 5.14
N HIS A 266 -13.97 -8.21 4.11
CA HIS A 266 -13.79 -7.80 2.71
C HIS A 266 -15.08 -7.83 1.87
N SER A 267 -16.13 -8.51 2.36
CA SER A 267 -17.39 -8.64 1.61
C SER A 267 -18.13 -7.31 1.51
N ARG A 268 -18.43 -6.91 0.26
CA ARG A 268 -19.24 -5.71 -0.04
C ARG A 268 -20.65 -5.81 0.53
N TRP A 269 -21.17 -7.03 0.69
CA TRP A 269 -22.50 -7.28 1.24
C TRP A 269 -22.56 -6.97 2.73
N LEU A 270 -21.59 -7.44 3.52
CA LEU A 270 -21.49 -7.12 4.96
C LEU A 270 -21.32 -5.62 5.20
N MET A 271 -20.60 -4.92 4.32
CA MET A 271 -20.43 -3.46 4.41
C MET A 271 -21.70 -2.68 4.07
N ARG A 272 -22.54 -3.18 3.16
CA ARG A 272 -23.80 -2.53 2.75
C ARG A 272 -24.94 -2.90 3.70
N TRP A 273 -24.92 -4.12 4.26
CA TRP A 273 -25.96 -4.67 5.13
C TRP A 273 -25.33 -5.19 6.42
N PRO A 274 -25.03 -4.30 7.39
CA PRO A 274 -24.37 -4.67 8.65
C PRO A 274 -25.08 -5.78 9.45
N MET A 275 -26.40 -5.90 9.32
CA MET A 275 -27.19 -6.95 9.98
C MET A 275 -26.77 -8.37 9.60
N LEU A 276 -26.17 -8.57 8.42
CA LEU A 276 -25.61 -9.87 8.02
C LEU A 276 -24.49 -10.33 8.97
N MET A 277 -23.89 -9.44 9.78
CA MET A 277 -22.96 -9.82 10.84
C MET A 277 -23.58 -10.78 11.88
N ALA A 278 -24.90 -10.76 12.07
CA ALA A 278 -25.58 -11.71 12.96
C ALA A 278 -25.43 -13.17 12.51
N LEU A 279 -25.06 -13.43 11.25
CA LEU A 279 -24.74 -14.77 10.76
C LEU A 279 -23.36 -15.26 11.24
N LEU A 280 -22.48 -14.32 11.60
CA LEU A 280 -21.10 -14.58 12.01
C LEU A 280 -20.93 -14.51 13.54
N ASP A 281 -21.83 -13.80 14.21
CA ASP A 281 -21.90 -13.61 15.66
C ASP A 281 -22.56 -14.81 16.36
N ASP A 282 -21.98 -16.00 16.17
CA ASP A 282 -22.42 -17.27 16.79
C ASP A 282 -21.24 -17.91 17.54
N ALA A 283 -21.50 -18.43 18.73
CA ALA A 283 -20.46 -19.02 19.58
C ALA A 283 -19.71 -20.18 18.90
N GLY A 284 -20.38 -20.95 18.03
CA GLY A 284 -19.76 -22.04 17.27
C GLY A 284 -18.87 -21.58 16.11
N ILE A 285 -18.97 -20.30 15.71
CA ILE A 285 -18.13 -19.67 14.68
C ILE A 285 -16.99 -18.91 15.35
N LEU A 286 -17.30 -18.08 16.36
CA LEU A 286 -16.33 -17.23 17.05
C LEU A 286 -15.35 -18.03 17.93
N GLY A 287 -15.76 -19.17 18.46
CA GLY A 287 -14.89 -20.04 19.27
C GLY A 287 -13.84 -20.83 18.49
N LYS A 288 -13.92 -20.85 17.15
CA LYS A 288 -12.94 -21.53 16.28
C LYS A 288 -11.70 -20.66 16.04
N PRO A 289 -10.52 -21.25 15.73
CA PRO A 289 -9.29 -20.49 15.48
C PRO A 289 -9.48 -19.35 14.47
N ASP A 290 -10.20 -19.64 13.37
CA ASP A 290 -10.49 -18.67 12.30
C ASP A 290 -11.42 -17.52 12.74
N GLY A 291 -12.21 -17.73 13.80
CA GLY A 291 -13.19 -16.79 14.34
C GLY A 291 -12.65 -15.91 15.47
N GLN A 292 -11.52 -16.26 16.09
CA GLN A 292 -10.98 -15.55 17.25
C GLN A 292 -10.63 -14.09 16.95
N GLU A 293 -10.07 -13.82 15.76
CA GLU A 293 -9.75 -12.45 15.35
C GLU A 293 -11.03 -11.61 15.16
N LEU A 294 -12.11 -12.21 14.62
CA LEU A 294 -13.40 -11.54 14.51
C LEU A 294 -14.02 -11.30 15.90
N ALA A 295 -13.94 -12.28 16.79
CA ALA A 295 -14.45 -12.18 18.16
C ALA A 295 -13.77 -11.04 18.92
N TRP A 296 -12.44 -10.97 18.87
CA TRP A 296 -11.67 -9.88 19.47
C TRP A 296 -12.05 -8.51 18.88
N ARG A 297 -12.23 -8.41 17.56
CA ARG A 297 -12.67 -7.17 16.90
C ARG A 297 -14.09 -6.75 17.27
N LEU A 298 -15.00 -7.71 17.44
CA LEU A 298 -16.36 -7.45 17.94
C LEU A 298 -16.32 -6.93 19.38
N GLN A 299 -15.47 -7.49 20.24
CA GLN A 299 -15.28 -7.00 21.61
C GLN A 299 -14.74 -5.57 21.65
N VAL A 300 -13.74 -5.25 20.82
CA VAL A 300 -13.23 -3.86 20.71
C VAL A 300 -14.32 -2.91 20.23
N ALA A 301 -15.10 -3.31 19.21
CA ALA A 301 -16.21 -2.50 18.72
C ALA A 301 -17.30 -2.32 19.79
N LEU A 302 -17.60 -3.37 20.56
CA LEU A 302 -18.58 -3.35 21.65
C LEU A 302 -18.13 -2.39 22.76
N GLY A 303 -16.89 -2.51 23.25
CA GLY A 303 -16.39 -1.61 24.30
C GLY A 303 -16.41 -0.14 23.88
N ILE A 304 -16.11 0.16 22.61
CA ILE A 304 -16.21 1.53 22.07
C ILE A 304 -17.66 1.98 21.94
N ALA A 305 -18.56 1.09 21.54
CA ALA A 305 -19.98 1.39 21.41
C ALA A 305 -20.61 1.66 22.78
N GLU A 306 -20.38 0.79 23.77
CA GLU A 306 -20.88 0.92 25.14
C GLU A 306 -20.40 2.21 25.81
N ALA A 307 -19.12 2.57 25.62
CA ALA A 307 -18.54 3.80 26.15
C ALA A 307 -18.90 5.06 25.33
N SER A 308 -20.02 5.07 24.61
CA SER A 308 -20.43 6.19 23.75
C SER A 308 -21.86 6.67 24.02
N PRO A 309 -22.14 7.98 23.83
CA PRO A 309 -23.51 8.51 23.94
C PRO A 309 -24.49 7.84 22.97
N GLN A 310 -24.03 7.50 21.76
CA GLN A 310 -24.84 6.79 20.78
C GLN A 310 -25.17 5.36 21.24
N GLY A 311 -24.21 4.66 21.83
CA GLY A 311 -24.44 3.34 22.40
C GLY A 311 -25.33 3.39 23.63
N ALA A 312 -25.22 4.41 24.48
CA ALA A 312 -26.10 4.57 25.63
C ALA A 312 -27.60 4.57 25.23
N GLN A 313 -27.96 5.20 24.10
CA GLN A 313 -29.34 5.17 23.59
C GLN A 313 -29.81 3.76 23.18
N VAL A 314 -28.88 2.91 22.75
CA VAL A 314 -29.16 1.55 22.27
C VAL A 314 -29.15 0.55 23.43
N PHE A 315 -28.12 0.58 24.27
CA PHE A 315 -27.88 -0.39 25.33
C PHE A 315 -28.63 -0.07 26.62
N LEU A 316 -28.78 1.21 26.98
CA LEU A 316 -29.52 1.62 28.17
C LEU A 316 -31.01 1.88 27.89
N GLY A 317 -31.42 1.81 26.61
CA GLY A 317 -32.82 1.89 26.24
C GLY A 317 -33.49 3.23 26.58
N ALA A 318 -32.75 4.34 26.50
CA ALA A 318 -33.28 5.70 26.67
C ALA A 318 -34.21 6.07 25.50
N LEU A 319 -35.35 5.39 25.42
CA LEU A 319 -36.43 5.66 24.48
C LEU A 319 -37.45 6.56 25.17
N PRO A 320 -38.03 7.55 24.44
CA PRO A 320 -39.14 8.32 24.97
C PRO A 320 -40.30 7.39 25.36
N PRO A 321 -41.08 7.73 26.40
CA PRO A 321 -42.18 6.88 26.85
C PRO A 321 -43.17 6.62 25.71
N ARG A 322 -43.45 5.34 25.46
CA ARG A 322 -44.42 4.87 24.46
C ARG A 322 -45.73 4.48 25.14
N SER A 323 -46.86 4.69 24.46
CA SER A 323 -48.15 4.19 24.94
C SER A 323 -48.18 2.66 24.89
N LEU A 324 -48.92 2.06 25.82
CA LEU A 324 -49.11 0.60 25.97
C LEU A 324 -49.40 -0.13 24.63
N PRO A 325 -50.34 0.32 23.77
CA PRO A 325 -50.61 -0.36 22.49
C PRO A 325 -49.43 -0.32 21.52
N VAL A 326 -48.67 0.78 21.50
CA VAL A 326 -47.48 0.93 20.64
C VAL A 326 -46.37 0.00 21.11
N THR A 327 -46.24 -0.20 22.42
CA THR A 327 -45.26 -1.12 23.00
C THR A 327 -45.59 -2.57 22.68
N VAL A 328 -46.86 -2.98 22.81
CA VAL A 328 -47.31 -4.34 22.46
C VAL A 328 -47.12 -4.64 20.98
N ALA A 329 -47.50 -3.69 20.10
CA ALA A 329 -47.29 -3.84 18.66
C ALA A 329 -45.79 -3.91 18.30
N ALA A 330 -44.95 -3.08 18.92
CA ALA A 330 -43.51 -3.12 18.71
C ALA A 330 -42.89 -4.44 19.19
N LEU A 331 -43.30 -4.94 20.36
CA LEU A 331 -42.87 -6.24 20.88
C LEU A 331 -43.25 -7.37 19.91
N GLY A 332 -44.50 -7.40 19.44
CA GLY A 332 -44.94 -8.38 18.44
C GLY A 332 -44.12 -8.34 17.15
N LEU A 333 -43.84 -7.14 16.64
CA LEU A 333 -43.02 -6.95 15.44
C LEU A 333 -41.55 -7.39 15.65
N THR A 334 -40.98 -7.10 16.81
CA THR A 334 -39.61 -7.53 17.16
C THR A 334 -39.53 -9.04 17.33
N LEU A 335 -40.55 -9.67 17.92
CA LEU A 335 -40.61 -11.12 18.07
C LEU A 335 -40.72 -11.82 16.71
N ALA A 336 -41.63 -11.34 15.85
CA ALA A 336 -41.82 -11.87 14.50
C ALA A 336 -40.55 -11.73 13.64
N SER A 337 -39.90 -10.56 13.68
CA SER A 337 -38.64 -10.34 12.95
C SER A 337 -37.48 -11.16 13.52
N ALA A 338 -37.39 -11.35 14.84
CA ALA A 338 -36.40 -12.21 15.47
C ALA A 338 -36.58 -13.68 15.09
N LEU A 339 -37.82 -14.18 15.05
CA LEU A 339 -38.16 -15.52 14.60
C LEU A 339 -37.81 -15.72 13.11
N ALA A 340 -38.25 -14.80 12.25
CA ALA A 340 -37.92 -14.84 10.83
C ALA A 340 -36.41 -14.83 10.58
N TRP A 341 -35.66 -14.01 11.34
CA TRP A 341 -34.21 -13.97 11.25
C TRP A 341 -33.54 -15.25 11.73
N LYS A 342 -34.01 -15.86 12.83
CA LYS A 342 -33.48 -17.15 13.32
C LYS A 342 -33.63 -18.25 12.27
N VAL A 343 -34.78 -18.33 11.62
CA VAL A 343 -35.06 -19.31 10.55
C VAL A 343 -34.17 -19.06 9.34
N ALA A 344 -34.07 -17.80 8.88
CA ALA A 344 -33.21 -17.44 7.76
C ALA A 344 -31.71 -17.66 8.07
N ALA A 345 -31.28 -17.38 9.30
CA ALA A 345 -29.91 -17.57 9.73
C ALA A 345 -29.51 -19.05 9.75
N LEU A 346 -30.39 -19.94 10.22
CA LEU A 346 -30.16 -21.38 10.20
C LEU A 346 -29.91 -21.91 8.78
N ALA A 347 -30.67 -21.43 7.79
CA ALA A 347 -30.50 -21.79 6.39
C ALA A 347 -29.20 -21.21 5.77
N CYS A 348 -28.81 -19.99 6.15
CA CYS A 348 -27.67 -19.28 5.54
C CYS A 348 -26.31 -19.48 6.25
N ARG A 349 -26.29 -20.02 7.47
CA ARG A 349 -25.08 -20.34 8.25
C ARG A 349 -24.00 -21.15 7.51
N PRO A 350 -24.30 -22.23 6.76
CA PRO A 350 -23.27 -22.97 6.03
C PRO A 350 -22.56 -22.10 4.97
N PHE A 351 -23.28 -21.17 4.34
CA PHE A 351 -22.74 -20.23 3.36
C PHE A 351 -21.93 -19.10 4.01
N ALA A 352 -22.36 -18.62 5.18
CA ALA A 352 -21.63 -17.62 5.96
C ALA A 352 -20.23 -18.11 6.38
N ARG A 353 -20.07 -19.42 6.64
CA ARG A 353 -18.78 -20.03 6.95
C ARG A 353 -17.82 -20.03 5.75
N GLN A 354 -18.32 -20.28 4.53
CA GLN A 354 -17.51 -20.13 3.30
C GLN A 354 -17.06 -18.68 3.07
N LEU A 355 -17.87 -17.71 3.49
CA LEU A 355 -17.55 -16.28 3.41
C LEU A 355 -16.40 -15.87 4.35
N LEU A 356 -16.27 -16.53 5.51
CA LEU A 356 -15.13 -16.37 6.43
C LEU A 356 -13.90 -17.18 5.97
N LEU A 357 -14.08 -18.44 5.56
CA LEU A 357 -12.97 -19.31 5.11
C LEU A 357 -12.35 -18.86 3.78
N GLY A 358 -13.13 -18.24 2.89
CA GLY A 358 -12.60 -17.60 1.68
C GLY A 358 -11.66 -16.42 1.97
N SER A 359 -11.64 -15.90 3.20
CA SER A 359 -10.68 -14.87 3.65
C SER A 359 -9.29 -15.42 3.99
N GLU A 360 -9.16 -16.71 4.31
CA GLU A 360 -7.87 -17.34 4.65
C GLU A 360 -7.09 -17.71 3.38
N ALA A 361 -7.76 -18.05 2.28
CA ALA A 361 -7.12 -18.36 0.99
C ALA A 361 -6.38 -17.17 0.34
N HIS A 362 -6.44 -15.97 0.92
CA HIS A 362 -5.68 -14.79 0.51
C HIS A 362 -4.59 -14.38 1.53
N ARG A 363 -4.34 -15.18 2.57
CA ARG A 363 -3.25 -14.96 3.53
C ARG A 363 -1.93 -15.66 3.16
N GLY A 364 -1.90 -16.41 2.04
CA GLY A 364 -0.72 -17.18 1.62
C GLY A 364 -0.38 -17.10 0.12
N ALA A 365 -0.74 -16.02 -0.58
CA ALA A 365 -0.38 -15.82 -1.99
C ALA A 365 0.09 -14.38 -2.27
#